data_AF-A0A5M8EYL2-F1
#
_entry.id   AF-A0A5M8EYL2-F1
#
_cell.length_a   1.000
_cell.length_b   1.000
_cell.length_c   1.000
_cell.angle_alpha   90.00
_cell.angle_beta   90.00
_cell.angle_gamma   90.00
#
_symmetry.space_group_name_H-M   'P 1'
#
loop_
_entity.id
_entity.type
_entity.pdbx_description
1 polymer ?
#
loop_
_entity_poly.entity_id
_entity_poly.type
_entity_poly.pdbx_seq_one_letter_code
_entity_poly.pdbx_strand_id
1 'polypeptide(L)' 'MNPNDNEALNAIREGVRALCAEFDAAYWRRIDEEKGFPEAFVKALTDAG' A
#
# COMPACT_ATOMS: atom_id res chain seq x y z
N MET A 1 11.09 13.44 -18.93
CA MET A 1 10.46 12.36 -18.16
C MET A 1 9.08 12.15 -18.77
N ASN A 2 8.83 11.01 -19.41
CA ASN A 2 7.60 10.82 -20.16
C ASN A 2 6.53 10.26 -19.21
N PRO A 3 5.32 10.83 -19.16
CA PRO A 3 4.26 10.37 -18.25
C PRO A 3 3.72 8.95 -18.55
N ASN A 4 4.34 8.24 -19.50
CA ASN A 4 4.02 6.87 -19.93
C ASN A 4 5.22 5.92 -19.78
N ASP A 5 6.17 6.20 -18.87
CA ASP A 5 7.19 5.24 -18.45
C ASP A 5 6.49 4.06 -17.73
N ASN A 6 5.84 3.20 -18.53
CA ASN A 6 4.96 2.12 -18.09
C ASN A 6 5.71 1.14 -17.17
N GLU A 7 7.01 0.98 -17.36
CA GLU A 7 7.87 0.18 -16.47
C GLU A 7 7.97 0.80 -15.07
N ALA A 8 8.17 2.12 -14.96
CA ALA A 8 8.18 2.80 -13.67
C ALA A 8 6.80 2.75 -13.00
N LEU A 9 5.72 2.94 -13.77
CA LEU A 9 4.35 2.80 -13.27
C LEU A 9 4.04 1.37 -12.84
N ASN A 10 4.56 0.36 -13.53
CA ASN A 10 4.40 -1.04 -13.16
C ASN A 10 5.17 -1.37 -11.88
N ALA A 11 6.41 -0.90 -11.74
CA ALA A 11 7.20 -1.09 -10.52
C ALA A 11 6.49 -0.50 -9.28
N ILE A 12 5.93 0.70 -9.40
CA ILE A 12 5.12 1.33 -8.33
C ILE A 12 3.88 0.48 -8.03
N ARG A 13 3.15 0.03 -9.05
CA ARG A 13 1.95 -0.81 -8.87
C ARG A 13 2.27 -2.16 -8.24
N GLU A 14 3.41 -2.76 -8.58
CA GLU A 14 3.87 -4.01 -7.98
C GLU A 14 4.24 -3.83 -6.51
N GLY A 15 4.97 -2.76 -6.16
CA GLY A 15 5.26 -2.43 -4.77
C GLY A 15 3.98 -2.22 -3.95
N VAL A 16 3.02 -1.45 -4.47
CA VAL A 16 1.73 -1.23 -3.81
C VAL A 16 0.93 -2.53 -3.69
N ARG A 17 0.94 -3.41 -4.70
CA ARG A 17 0.25 -4.71 -4.63
C ARG A 17 0.87 -5.64 -3.59
N ALA A 18 2.21 -5.69 -3.52
CA ALA A 18 2.91 -6.48 -2.52
C ALA A 18 2.55 -6.00 -1.10
N LEU A 19 2.52 -4.69 -0.87
CA LEU A 19 2.08 -4.11 0.38
C LEU A 19 0.64 -4.49 0.70
N CYS A 20 -0.30 -4.29 -0.25
CA CYS A 20 -1.70 -4.67 -0.03
C CYS A 20 -1.90 -6.17 0.25
N ALA A 21 -1.00 -7.05 -0.22
CA ALA A 21 -1.05 -8.48 0.05
C ALA A 21 -0.69 -8.83 1.50
N GLU A 22 0.05 -7.97 2.22
CA GLU A 22 0.35 -8.16 3.65
C GLU A 22 -0.80 -7.69 4.56
N PHE A 23 -1.73 -6.88 4.05
CA PHE A 23 -2.86 -6.34 4.80
C PHE A 23 -4.19 -6.97 4.35
N ASP A 24 -4.52 -8.10 4.94
CA ASP A 24 -5.79 -8.82 4.73
C ASP A 24 -7.03 -8.05 5.19
N ALA A 25 -8.20 -8.52 4.75
CA ALA A 25 -9.51 -7.97 5.15
C ALA A 25 -9.72 -7.87 6.67
N ALA A 26 -9.06 -8.73 7.46
CA ALA A 26 -9.12 -8.68 8.92
C ALA A 26 -8.41 -7.45 9.50
N TYR A 27 -7.31 -6.98 8.90
CA TYR A 27 -6.65 -5.74 9.29
C TYR A 27 -7.58 -4.55 9.05
N TRP A 28 -8.14 -4.47 7.84
CA TRP A 28 -9.04 -3.38 7.46
C TRP A 28 -10.31 -3.34 8.31
N ARG A 29 -10.88 -4.49 8.66
CA ARG A 29 -12.02 -4.55 9.60
C ARG A 29 -11.68 -3.97 10.96
N ARG A 30 -10.54 -4.34 11.56
CA ARG A 30 -10.14 -3.78 12.86
C ARG A 30 -9.97 -2.27 12.80
N ILE A 31 -9.26 -1.77 11.78
CA ILE A 31 -9.07 -0.33 11.57
C ILE A 31 -10.43 0.39 11.44
N ASP A 32 -11.36 -0.17 10.67
CA ASP A 32 -12.71 0.38 10.50
C ASP A 32 -13.52 0.36 11.81
N GLU A 33 -13.50 -0.76 12.54
CA GLU A 33 -14.16 -0.92 13.84
C GLU A 33 -13.63 0.09 14.88
N GLU A 34 -12.31 0.29 14.88
CA GLU A 34 -11.64 1.24 15.77
C GLU A 34 -11.74 2.69 15.29
N LYS A 35 -12.30 2.93 14.09
CA LYS A 35 -12.26 4.22 13.36
C LYS A 35 -10.83 4.80 13.35
N GLY A 36 -9.86 3.90 13.28
CA GLY A 36 -8.45 4.19 13.39
C GLY A 36 -7.84 4.61 12.06
N PHE A 37 -6.64 5.17 12.13
CA PHE A 37 -5.83 5.40 10.95
C PHE A 37 -4.93 4.17 10.72
N PRO A 38 -4.77 3.66 9.50
CA PRO A 38 -3.95 2.49 9.21
C PRO A 38 -2.45 2.85 9.23
N GLU A 39 -1.92 3.18 10.41
CA GLU A 39 -0.52 3.58 10.61
C GLU A 39 0.46 2.52 10.10
N ALA A 40 0.16 1.23 10.32
CA ALA A 40 1.00 0.13 9.85
C ALA A 40 1.12 0.09 8.31
N PHE A 41 0.01 0.30 7.60
CA PHE A 41 0.00 0.39 6.14
C PHE A 41 0.83 1.59 5.64
N VAL A 42 0.62 2.77 6.24
CA VAL A 42 1.35 3.98 5.86
C VAL A 42 2.84 3.87 6.17
N LYS A 43 3.19 3.25 7.30
CA LYS A 43 4.59 2.97 7.63
C LYS A 43 5.21 2.03 6.60
N ALA A 44 4.54 0.94 6.23
CA ALA A 44 5.04 0.00 5.24
C ALA A 44 5.21 0.66 3.86
N LEU A 45 4.28 1.54 3.47
CA LEU A 45 4.39 2.35 2.25
C LEU A 45 5.59 3.31 2.27
N THR A 46 5.93 3.85 3.46
CA THR A 46 7.06 4.76 3.65
C THR A 46 8.40 4.00 3.68
N ASP A 47 8.43 2.78 4.23
CA ASP A 47 9.63 1.94 4.33
C ASP A 47 10.04 1.37 2.96
N ALA A 48 9.07 1.14 2.08
CA ALA A 48 9.28 0.64 0.72
C ALA A 48 9.73 1.74 -0.29
N GLY A 49 9.83 3.00 0.14
CA GLY A 49 10.11 4.18 -0.69
C GLY A 49 11.53 4.72 -0.55
#